data_AF-A0A8T4VX37-F1
#
_entry.id   AF-A0A8T4VX37-F1
#
_cell.length_a   1.000
_cell.length_b   1.000
_cell.length_c   1.000
_cell.angle_alpha   90.00
_cell.angle_beta   90.00
_cell.angle_gamma   90.00
#
_symmetry.space_group_name_H-M   'P 1'
#
loop_
_entity.id
_entity.type
_entity.pdbx_description
1 polymer ?
#
loop_
_entity_poly.entity_id
_entity_poly.type
_entity_poly.pdbx_seq_one_letter_code
_entity_poly.pdbx_strand_id
1 'polypeptide(L)'
;GTRYTLGLPDDAYGSPLGQDRGLTVHESQSRLWENHVGRSRSFWQHFAERVADRVQAIDPDEGETLYRAVNRVEPDSLIRVEADELTYHLHIVLRFEIERDLIAGELDVADVPAVWNEKMEHYLGVRPEQPSEGALQDIHWSHGNFGYFPTYSLGSVLAAQLHGAATADIPDMGASIASGESEPLAEWLETAIHRHGRHYRTGALIEQATGRAFTVDPFIEYVDGKFGDLYGIEV
;
A
#
# COMPACT_ATOMS: atom_id res chain seq x y z
N GLY A 1 -9.39 -2.99 0.93
CA GLY A 1 -10.43 -3.05 -0.11
C GLY A 1 -11.81 -3.25 0.46
N THR A 2 -12.18 -4.48 0.84
CA THR A 2 -13.56 -4.87 1.21
C THR A 2 -14.23 -3.98 2.28
N ARG A 3 -13.49 -3.58 3.34
CA ARG A 3 -14.04 -2.68 4.37
C ARG A 3 -14.48 -1.31 3.81
N TYR A 4 -13.77 -0.77 2.81
CA TYR A 4 -14.16 0.50 2.21
C TYR A 4 -15.52 0.39 1.51
N THR A 5 -15.69 -0.63 0.68
CA THR A 5 -16.93 -0.83 -0.07
C THR A 5 -18.13 -1.07 0.85
N LEU A 6 -17.92 -1.76 1.97
CA LEU A 6 -18.95 -1.99 2.98
C LEU A 6 -19.29 -0.73 3.80
N GLY A 7 -18.37 0.23 3.90
CA GLY A 7 -18.61 1.52 4.56
C GLY A 7 -19.17 2.61 3.62
N LEU A 8 -19.53 2.28 2.38
CA LEU A 8 -20.17 3.23 1.46
C LEU A 8 -21.65 3.44 1.87
N PRO A 9 -22.25 4.62 1.58
CA PRO A 9 -23.64 4.88 1.96
C PRO A 9 -24.64 3.95 1.26
N ASP A 10 -25.33 3.12 2.05
CA ASP A 10 -26.35 2.19 1.56
C ASP A 10 -27.54 2.91 0.92
N ASP A 11 -27.93 4.07 1.46
CA ASP A 11 -29.02 4.91 0.94
C ASP A 11 -28.69 5.55 -0.42
N ALA A 12 -27.41 5.53 -0.80
CA ALA A 12 -26.92 6.00 -2.10
C ALA A 12 -26.53 4.86 -3.06
N TYR A 13 -26.82 3.60 -2.72
CA TYR A 13 -26.48 2.45 -3.55
C TYR A 13 -27.01 2.59 -4.99
N GLY A 14 -26.16 2.29 -5.97
CA GLY A 14 -26.48 2.43 -7.40
C GLY A 14 -26.39 3.87 -7.94
N SER A 15 -26.14 4.87 -7.10
CA SER A 15 -25.81 6.24 -7.51
C SER A 15 -24.30 6.49 -7.50
N PRO A 16 -23.79 7.56 -8.15
CA PRO A 16 -22.39 7.94 -8.05
C PRO A 16 -21.93 8.16 -6.59
N LEU A 17 -22.81 8.59 -5.69
CA LEU A 17 -22.45 8.85 -4.29
C LEU A 17 -22.24 7.56 -3.48
N GLY A 18 -22.86 6.45 -3.88
CA GLY A 18 -22.65 5.12 -3.28
C GLY A 18 -21.51 4.33 -3.90
N GLN A 19 -20.61 4.98 -4.67
CA GLN A 19 -19.42 4.35 -5.25
C GLN A 19 -18.15 4.80 -4.53
N ASP A 20 -17.11 3.98 -4.62
CA ASP A 20 -15.79 4.36 -4.12
C ASP A 20 -15.24 5.58 -4.88
N ARG A 21 -14.40 6.37 -4.21
CA ARG A 21 -13.86 7.61 -4.74
C ARG A 21 -12.96 7.41 -5.96
N GLY A 22 -12.31 6.26 -6.05
CA GLY A 22 -11.34 5.92 -7.09
C GLY A 22 -10.14 5.15 -6.53
N LEU A 23 -9.33 4.64 -7.46
CA LEU A 23 -8.30 3.64 -7.20
C LEU A 23 -7.28 4.03 -6.12
N THR A 24 -6.80 5.28 -6.11
CA THR A 24 -5.86 5.75 -5.07
C THR A 24 -6.44 5.64 -3.66
N VAL A 25 -7.69 6.10 -3.47
CA VAL A 25 -8.36 6.03 -2.16
C VAL A 25 -8.65 4.58 -1.82
N HIS A 26 -9.08 3.80 -2.79
CA HIS A 26 -9.39 2.39 -2.58
C HIS A 26 -8.15 1.57 -2.19
N GLU A 27 -7.03 1.81 -2.87
CA GLU A 27 -5.75 1.17 -2.56
C GLU A 27 -5.22 1.62 -1.21
N SER A 28 -5.38 2.90 -0.85
CA SER A 28 -4.95 3.37 0.46
C SER A 28 -5.64 2.64 1.61
N GLN A 29 -6.92 2.27 1.44
CA GLN A 29 -7.61 1.45 2.44
C GLN A 29 -7.01 0.03 2.52
N SER A 30 -6.65 -0.58 1.39
CA SER A 30 -5.97 -1.89 1.40
C SER A 30 -4.61 -1.82 2.08
N ARG A 31 -3.77 -0.85 1.70
CA ARG A 31 -2.41 -0.69 2.22
C ARG A 31 -2.36 -0.26 3.68
N LEU A 32 -3.34 0.52 4.14
CA LEU A 32 -3.47 0.85 5.56
C LEU A 32 -3.67 -0.41 6.41
N TRP A 33 -4.63 -1.25 6.05
CA TRP A 33 -4.90 -2.48 6.79
C TRP A 33 -3.78 -3.53 6.62
N GLU A 34 -3.18 -3.63 5.44
CA GLU A 34 -2.08 -4.58 5.19
C GLU A 34 -0.81 -4.17 5.92
N ASN A 35 -0.30 -2.96 5.68
CA ASN A 35 1.05 -2.57 6.07
C ASN A 35 1.09 -1.87 7.42
N HIS A 36 0.20 -0.89 7.62
CA HIS A 36 0.19 -0.10 8.85
C HIS A 36 -0.47 -0.84 10.03
N VAL A 37 -1.35 -1.81 9.75
CA VAL A 37 -1.92 -2.69 10.76
C VAL A 37 -1.29 -4.08 10.71
N GLY A 38 -1.51 -4.86 9.64
CA GLY A 38 -1.11 -6.27 9.56
C GLY A 38 0.40 -6.55 9.61
N ARG A 39 1.24 -5.57 9.23
CA ARG A 39 2.71 -5.64 9.34
C ARG A 39 3.28 -4.79 10.48
N SER A 40 2.44 -4.32 11.41
CA SER A 40 2.89 -3.55 12.58
C SER A 40 3.35 -4.45 13.73
N ARG A 41 4.24 -3.93 14.59
CA ARG A 41 4.66 -4.61 15.81
C ARG A 41 3.46 -4.88 16.74
N SER A 42 2.54 -3.91 16.89
CA SER A 42 1.31 -4.06 17.69
C SER A 42 0.45 -5.24 17.24
N PHE A 43 0.26 -5.42 15.92
CA PHE A 43 -0.54 -6.54 15.42
C PHE A 43 0.08 -7.89 15.78
N TRP A 44 1.40 -8.04 15.63
CA TRP A 44 2.09 -9.30 15.94
C TRP A 44 2.22 -9.58 17.43
N GLN A 45 2.11 -8.58 18.31
CA GLN A 45 1.99 -8.80 19.77
C GLN A 45 0.73 -9.59 20.14
N HIS A 46 -0.38 -9.38 19.41
CA HIS A 46 -1.63 -10.10 19.66
C HIS A 46 -1.77 -11.36 18.81
N PHE A 47 -1.38 -11.27 17.54
CA PHE A 47 -1.74 -12.29 16.56
C PHE A 47 -0.78 -13.48 16.54
N ALA A 48 0.44 -13.34 17.07
CA ALA A 48 1.43 -14.42 17.14
C ALA A 48 0.89 -15.67 17.85
N GLU A 49 0.26 -15.50 19.02
CA GLU A 49 -0.37 -16.61 19.76
C GLU A 49 -1.40 -17.36 18.92
N ARG A 50 -2.25 -16.62 18.19
CA ARG A 50 -3.30 -17.21 17.33
C ARG A 50 -2.75 -17.97 16.14
N VAL A 51 -1.57 -17.57 15.65
CA VAL A 51 -0.85 -18.26 14.58
C VAL A 51 -0.22 -19.53 15.13
N ALA A 52 0.45 -19.45 16.28
CA ALA A 52 1.06 -20.60 16.95
C ALA A 52 0.04 -21.71 17.28
N ASP A 53 -1.18 -21.34 17.70
CA ASP A 53 -2.29 -22.28 17.91
C ASP A 53 -2.64 -23.13 16.67
N ARG A 54 -2.34 -22.63 15.46
CA ARG A 54 -2.71 -23.26 14.18
C ARG A 54 -1.51 -23.81 13.43
N VAL A 55 -0.33 -23.25 13.65
CA VAL A 55 0.91 -23.58 12.95
C VAL A 55 1.92 -23.98 14.00
N GLN A 56 2.02 -25.29 14.24
CA GLN A 56 2.87 -25.89 15.29
C GLN A 56 4.37 -25.58 15.15
N ALA A 57 4.80 -25.03 14.01
CA ALA A 57 6.18 -24.63 13.75
C ALA A 57 6.52 -23.20 14.23
N ILE A 58 5.52 -22.45 14.74
CA ILE A 58 5.66 -21.08 15.24
C ILE A 58 5.38 -21.10 16.74
N ASP A 59 6.26 -20.50 17.52
CA ASP A 59 6.09 -20.34 18.97
C ASP A 59 5.27 -19.07 19.27
N PRO A 60 4.31 -19.08 20.23
CA PRO A 60 3.57 -17.87 20.61
C PRO A 60 4.46 -16.69 21.03
N ASP A 61 5.65 -16.94 21.59
CA ASP A 61 6.58 -15.90 22.05
C ASP A 61 7.39 -15.25 20.89
N GLU A 62 7.20 -15.70 19.64
CA GLU A 62 7.92 -15.21 18.46
C GLU A 62 7.33 -13.96 17.81
N GLY A 63 6.47 -13.20 18.50
CA GLY A 63 5.82 -12.01 17.93
C GLY A 63 6.78 -10.99 17.30
N GLU A 64 7.91 -10.68 17.95
CA GLU A 64 8.95 -9.80 17.39
C GLU A 64 9.65 -10.44 16.18
N THR A 65 9.90 -11.76 16.22
CA THR A 65 10.50 -12.50 15.10
C THR A 65 9.59 -12.50 13.87
N LEU A 66 8.29 -12.72 14.07
CA LEU A 66 7.28 -12.68 13.00
C LEU A 66 7.14 -11.27 12.43
N TYR A 67 7.09 -10.25 13.29
CA TYR A 67 7.11 -8.85 12.87
C TYR A 67 8.32 -8.53 11.98
N ARG A 68 9.53 -8.98 12.36
CA ARG A 68 10.73 -8.81 11.53
C ARG A 68 10.65 -9.60 10.22
N ALA A 69 10.15 -10.83 10.26
CA ALA A 69 10.04 -11.70 9.09
C ALA A 69 9.10 -11.12 8.02
N VAL A 70 7.93 -10.60 8.40
CA VAL A 70 6.96 -10.04 7.43
C VAL A 70 7.34 -8.67 6.87
N ASN A 71 8.38 -8.06 7.45
CA ASN A 71 8.94 -6.77 7.02
C ASN A 71 10.33 -6.91 6.42
N ARG A 72 10.71 -8.12 6.00
CA ARG A 72 11.96 -8.34 5.28
C ARG A 72 11.93 -7.60 3.94
N VAL A 73 12.95 -6.78 3.71
CA VAL A 73 13.28 -6.14 2.44
C VAL A 73 14.10 -7.09 1.58
N GLU A 74 13.68 -7.30 0.34
CA GLU A 74 14.33 -8.17 -0.62
C GLU A 74 14.65 -7.36 -1.89
N PRO A 75 15.89 -6.85 -2.01
CA PRO A 75 16.25 -5.95 -3.10
C PRO A 75 16.17 -6.62 -4.48
N ASP A 76 16.31 -7.95 -4.52
CA ASP A 76 16.42 -8.71 -5.77
C ASP A 76 15.08 -9.22 -6.31
N SER A 77 13.96 -8.58 -5.95
CA SER A 77 12.64 -9.01 -6.40
C SER A 77 12.37 -8.64 -7.86
N LEU A 78 12.02 -9.64 -8.68
CA LEU A 78 11.57 -9.43 -10.06
C LEU A 78 10.08 -9.12 -10.14
N ILE A 79 9.29 -9.63 -9.20
CA ILE A 79 7.83 -9.70 -9.29
C ILE A 79 7.21 -8.64 -8.37
N ARG A 80 6.54 -7.66 -8.98
CA ARG A 80 5.95 -6.51 -8.28
C ARG A 80 4.98 -6.90 -7.17
N VAL A 81 4.19 -7.96 -7.36
CA VAL A 81 3.19 -8.38 -6.36
C VAL A 81 3.81 -9.10 -5.15
N GLU A 82 5.09 -9.47 -5.25
CA GLU A 82 5.88 -10.12 -4.20
C GLU A 82 6.88 -9.15 -3.54
N ALA A 83 7.05 -7.95 -4.10
CA ALA A 83 7.97 -6.94 -3.59
C ALA A 83 7.60 -6.44 -2.18
N ASP A 84 8.62 -6.09 -1.40
CA ASP A 84 8.50 -5.51 -0.07
C ASP A 84 8.02 -4.05 -0.10
N GLU A 85 7.67 -3.49 1.07
CA GLU A 85 7.10 -2.14 1.17
C GLU A 85 8.01 -1.03 0.60
N LEU A 86 9.32 -1.23 0.51
CA LEU A 86 10.26 -0.22 0.00
C LEU A 86 10.46 -0.38 -1.51
N THR A 87 10.82 -1.58 -1.95
CA THR A 87 11.16 -1.85 -3.37
C THR A 87 9.94 -1.82 -4.28
N TYR A 88 8.75 -2.08 -3.74
CA TYR A 88 7.47 -2.03 -4.47
C TYR A 88 7.28 -0.75 -5.29
N HIS A 89 7.69 0.41 -4.76
CA HIS A 89 7.50 1.69 -5.44
C HIS A 89 8.36 1.85 -6.69
N LEU A 90 9.53 1.22 -6.72
CA LEU A 90 10.42 1.23 -7.88
C LEU A 90 9.80 0.44 -9.05
N HIS A 91 9.12 -0.67 -8.76
CA HIS A 91 8.34 -1.41 -9.77
C HIS A 91 7.22 -0.55 -10.37
N ILE A 92 6.63 0.37 -9.60
CA ILE A 92 5.60 1.29 -10.09
C ILE A 92 6.23 2.38 -10.96
N VAL A 93 7.35 2.96 -10.54
CA VAL A 93 8.04 4.03 -11.29
C VAL A 93 8.42 3.55 -12.69
N LEU A 94 9.05 2.39 -12.83
CA LEU A 94 9.46 1.91 -14.16
C LEU A 94 8.27 1.70 -15.11
N ARG A 95 7.13 1.23 -14.59
CA ARG A 95 5.91 1.05 -15.39
C ARG A 95 5.32 2.38 -15.80
N PHE A 96 5.25 3.34 -14.87
CA PHE A 96 4.79 4.68 -15.17
C PHE A 96 5.63 5.36 -16.26
N GLU A 97 6.96 5.23 -16.20
CA GLU A 97 7.84 5.80 -17.20
C GLU A 97 7.64 5.14 -18.57
N ILE A 98 7.52 3.82 -18.62
CA ILE A 98 7.21 3.10 -19.87
C ILE A 98 5.86 3.53 -20.43
N GLU A 99 4.82 3.65 -19.59
CA GLU A 99 3.49 4.12 -20.02
C GLU A 99 3.55 5.54 -20.57
N ARG A 100 4.26 6.45 -19.89
CA ARG A 100 4.45 7.83 -20.33
C ARG A 100 5.08 7.87 -21.71
N ASP A 101 6.17 7.13 -21.91
CA ASP A 101 6.95 7.18 -23.15
C ASP A 101 6.17 6.53 -24.31
N LEU A 102 5.41 5.45 -24.05
CA LEU A 102 4.50 4.85 -25.03
C LEU A 102 3.39 5.83 -25.46
N ILE A 103 2.78 6.54 -24.51
CA ILE A 103 1.69 7.50 -24.78
C ILE A 103 2.22 8.74 -25.51
N ALA A 104 3.43 9.17 -25.19
CA ALA A 104 4.10 10.29 -25.86
C ALA A 104 4.56 9.95 -27.29
N GLY A 105 4.59 8.66 -27.65
CA GLY A 105 5.15 8.18 -28.93
C GLY A 105 6.68 8.23 -28.95
N GLU A 106 7.32 8.23 -27.77
CA GLU A 106 8.77 8.24 -27.57
C GLU A 106 9.35 6.83 -27.44
N LEU A 107 8.49 5.81 -27.27
CA LEU A 107 8.84 4.40 -27.19
C LEU A 107 7.96 3.56 -28.13
N ASP A 108 8.57 2.69 -28.93
CA ASP A 108 7.86 1.69 -29.70
C ASP A 108 7.51 0.45 -28.84
N VAL A 109 6.32 -0.12 -29.06
CA VAL A 109 5.83 -1.30 -28.30
C VAL A 109 6.81 -2.49 -28.38
N ALA A 110 7.49 -2.65 -29.53
CA ALA A 110 8.46 -3.72 -29.74
C ALA A 110 9.69 -3.62 -28.81
N ASP A 111 10.02 -2.42 -28.34
CA ASP A 111 11.20 -2.15 -27.52
C ASP A 111 10.90 -2.24 -26.01
N VAL A 112 9.63 -2.34 -25.61
CA VAL A 112 9.19 -2.44 -24.20
C VAL A 112 9.96 -3.51 -23.41
N PRO A 113 10.18 -4.75 -23.91
CA PRO A 113 10.93 -5.76 -23.16
C PRO A 113 12.37 -5.35 -22.86
N ALA A 114 13.03 -4.66 -23.80
CA ALA A 114 14.42 -4.21 -23.61
C ALA A 114 14.47 -3.06 -22.60
N VAL A 115 13.63 -2.04 -22.76
CA VAL A 115 13.53 -0.90 -21.84
C VAL A 115 13.12 -1.33 -20.44
N TRP A 116 12.22 -2.31 -20.32
CA TRP A 116 11.87 -2.92 -19.05
C TRP A 116 13.09 -3.49 -18.33
N ASN A 117 13.87 -4.30 -19.03
CA ASN A 117 15.06 -4.95 -18.45
C ASN A 117 16.10 -3.91 -18.02
N GLU A 118 16.32 -2.87 -18.82
CA GLU A 118 17.22 -1.76 -18.46
C GLU A 118 16.74 -1.00 -17.22
N LYS A 119 15.44 -0.70 -17.13
CA LYS A 119 14.88 -0.01 -15.96
C LYS A 119 14.87 -0.88 -14.70
N MET A 120 14.57 -2.18 -14.81
CA MET A 120 14.69 -3.12 -13.68
C MET A 120 16.13 -3.15 -13.16
N GLU A 121 17.11 -3.25 -14.05
CA GLU A 121 18.53 -3.26 -13.68
C GLU A 121 18.95 -1.91 -13.06
N HIS A 122 18.48 -0.79 -13.61
CA HIS A 122 18.78 0.54 -13.09
C HIS A 122 18.20 0.81 -11.70
N TYR A 123 16.92 0.48 -11.48
CA TYR A 123 16.23 0.80 -10.24
C TYR A 123 16.42 -0.26 -9.15
N LEU A 124 16.40 -1.54 -9.52
CA LEU A 124 16.37 -2.67 -8.58
C LEU A 124 17.65 -3.51 -8.62
N GLY A 125 18.56 -3.28 -9.58
CA GLY A 125 19.79 -4.08 -9.71
C GLY A 125 19.57 -5.49 -10.26
N VAL A 126 18.35 -5.82 -10.71
CA VAL A 126 17.99 -7.15 -11.22
C VAL A 126 17.49 -7.10 -12.65
N ARG A 127 17.69 -8.20 -13.38
CA ARG A 127 17.31 -8.32 -14.79
C ARG A 127 16.53 -9.62 -15.00
N PRO A 128 15.27 -9.55 -15.47
CA PRO A 128 14.50 -10.74 -15.81
C PRO A 128 15.18 -11.60 -16.88
N GLU A 129 15.22 -12.92 -16.68
CA GLU A 129 15.72 -13.85 -17.70
C GLU A 129 14.65 -14.18 -18.74
N GLN A 130 13.38 -14.14 -18.34
CA GLN A 130 12.24 -14.48 -19.17
C GLN A 130 11.20 -13.34 -19.23
N PRO A 131 10.49 -13.16 -20.37
CA PRO A 131 9.45 -12.13 -20.47
C PRO A 131 8.33 -12.26 -19.43
N SER A 132 8.04 -13.47 -18.96
CA SER A 132 7.04 -13.75 -17.90
C SER A 132 7.42 -13.14 -16.55
N GLU A 133 8.71 -12.94 -16.30
CA GLU A 133 9.24 -12.25 -15.10
C GLU A 133 9.51 -10.77 -15.39
N GLY A 134 9.53 -10.40 -16.68
CA GLY A 134 9.72 -9.04 -17.17
C GLY A 134 8.40 -8.38 -17.58
N ALA A 135 8.38 -7.78 -18.76
CA ALA A 135 7.26 -6.99 -19.26
C ALA A 135 5.89 -7.71 -19.36
N LEU A 136 5.86 -9.05 -19.30
CA LEU A 136 4.62 -9.84 -19.32
C LEU A 136 4.15 -10.29 -17.92
N GLN A 137 4.82 -9.86 -16.85
CA GLN A 137 4.45 -10.27 -15.48
C GLN A 137 3.07 -9.74 -15.03
N ASP A 138 2.59 -8.66 -15.64
CA ASP A 138 1.35 -7.98 -15.26
C ASP A 138 0.31 -7.97 -16.38
N ILE A 139 -0.96 -8.13 -16.01
CA ILE A 139 -2.09 -8.18 -16.95
C ILE A 139 -2.58 -6.79 -17.42
N HIS A 140 -2.15 -5.71 -16.77
CA HIS A 140 -2.76 -4.38 -16.88
C HIS A 140 -2.75 -3.83 -18.31
N TRP A 141 -1.60 -3.86 -18.99
CA TRP A 141 -1.49 -3.37 -20.37
C TRP A 141 -2.29 -4.22 -21.35
N SER A 142 -2.37 -5.53 -21.13
CA SER A 142 -3.22 -6.44 -21.92
C SER A 142 -4.72 -6.15 -21.76
N HIS A 143 -5.12 -5.57 -20.63
CA HIS A 143 -6.49 -5.09 -20.38
C HIS A 143 -6.72 -3.62 -20.77
N GLY A 144 -5.70 -2.94 -21.31
CA GLY A 144 -5.77 -1.52 -21.67
C GLY A 144 -5.72 -0.55 -20.50
N ASN A 145 -5.30 -0.99 -19.31
CA ASN A 145 -5.26 -0.18 -18.10
C ASN A 145 -3.98 0.67 -18.01
N PHE A 146 -3.86 1.67 -18.89
CA PHE A 146 -2.78 2.67 -18.84
C PHE A 146 -3.08 3.79 -17.84
N GLY A 147 -2.05 4.28 -17.15
CA GLY A 147 -2.19 5.27 -16.07
C GLY A 147 -2.71 4.67 -14.75
N TYR A 148 -2.81 3.34 -14.68
CA TYR A 148 -3.29 2.62 -13.50
C TYR A 148 -2.19 2.47 -12.44
N PHE A 149 -0.97 2.08 -12.84
CA PHE A 149 0.11 1.76 -11.90
C PHE A 149 0.44 2.87 -10.89
N PRO A 150 0.50 4.17 -11.26
CA PRO A 150 0.76 5.24 -10.30
C PRO A 150 -0.19 5.24 -9.10
N THR A 151 -1.43 4.74 -9.28
CA THR A 151 -2.42 4.70 -8.20
C THR A 151 -2.00 3.80 -7.04
N TYR A 152 -1.14 2.80 -7.27
CA TYR A 152 -0.61 1.93 -6.23
C TYR A 152 0.34 2.66 -5.27
N SER A 153 1.33 3.39 -5.81
CA SER A 153 2.23 4.20 -4.98
C SER A 153 1.48 5.32 -4.29
N LEU A 154 0.60 6.03 -5.01
CA LEU A 154 -0.24 7.07 -4.40
C LEU A 154 -1.13 6.53 -3.29
N GLY A 155 -1.64 5.30 -3.42
CA GLY A 155 -2.42 4.63 -2.39
C GLY A 155 -1.61 4.37 -1.12
N SER A 156 -0.36 3.92 -1.25
CA SER A 156 0.54 3.70 -0.09
C SER A 156 0.90 5.01 0.60
N VAL A 157 1.18 6.07 -0.16
CA VAL A 157 1.41 7.41 0.41
C VAL A 157 0.18 7.91 1.16
N LEU A 158 -1.00 7.77 0.57
CA LEU A 158 -2.24 8.16 1.23
C LEU A 158 -2.53 7.30 2.47
N ALA A 159 -2.19 6.01 2.45
CA ALA A 159 -2.36 5.13 3.60
C ALA A 159 -1.57 5.65 4.82
N ALA A 160 -0.31 6.05 4.61
CA ALA A 160 0.51 6.63 5.66
C ALA A 160 -0.05 7.96 6.17
N GLN A 161 -0.52 8.83 5.28
CA GLN A 161 -1.13 10.11 5.67
C GLN A 161 -2.42 9.91 6.48
N LEU A 162 -3.28 8.98 6.07
CA LEU A 162 -4.51 8.64 6.81
C LEU A 162 -4.18 7.99 8.16
N HIS A 163 -3.23 7.05 8.19
CA HIS A 163 -2.81 6.40 9.41
C HIS A 163 -2.22 7.41 10.42
N GLY A 164 -1.40 8.36 9.95
CA GLY A 164 -0.87 9.43 10.78
C GLY A 164 -1.96 10.32 11.37
N ALA A 165 -2.99 10.68 10.59
CA ALA A 165 -4.14 11.43 11.08
C ALA A 165 -4.96 10.63 12.10
N ALA A 166 -5.28 9.37 11.81
CA ALA A 166 -5.98 8.48 12.74
C ALA A 166 -5.22 8.29 14.06
N THR A 167 -3.89 8.17 14.00
CA THR A 167 -3.03 8.07 15.20
C THR A 167 -3.12 9.31 16.09
N ALA A 168 -3.27 10.50 15.49
CA ALA A 168 -3.42 11.74 16.23
C ALA A 168 -4.82 11.89 16.86
N ASP A 169 -5.85 11.37 16.21
CA ASP A 169 -7.24 11.49 16.64
C ASP A 169 -7.69 10.38 17.61
N ILE A 170 -7.05 9.22 17.58
CA ILE A 170 -7.41 8.03 18.36
C ILE A 170 -6.37 7.83 19.48
N PRO A 171 -6.68 8.19 20.74
CA PRO A 171 -5.80 7.91 21.87
C PRO A 171 -5.49 6.41 21.97
N ASP A 172 -4.23 6.09 22.24
CA ASP A 172 -3.75 4.71 22.49
C ASP A 172 -4.05 3.70 21.37
N MET A 173 -4.22 4.15 20.11
CA MET A 173 -4.53 3.27 18.97
C MET A 173 -3.59 2.06 18.86
N GLY A 174 -2.29 2.26 19.08
CA GLY A 174 -1.31 1.17 19.05
C GLY A 174 -1.52 0.12 20.14
N ALA A 175 -2.01 0.51 21.32
CA ALA A 175 -2.34 -0.40 22.40
C ALA A 175 -3.65 -1.15 22.13
N SER A 176 -4.66 -0.48 21.57
CA SER A 176 -5.89 -1.15 21.10
C SER A 176 -5.59 -2.22 20.05
N ILE A 177 -4.73 -1.92 19.06
CA ILE A 177 -4.32 -2.92 18.07
C ILE A 177 -3.58 -4.10 18.74
N ALA A 178 -2.72 -3.81 19.73
CA ALA A 178 -2.01 -4.84 20.49
C ALA A 178 -2.89 -5.70 21.41
N SER A 179 -4.13 -5.27 21.72
CA SER A 179 -5.15 -6.10 22.37
C SER A 179 -6.12 -6.77 21.39
N GLY A 180 -5.91 -6.58 20.08
CA GLY A 180 -6.77 -7.12 19.03
C GLY A 180 -8.01 -6.27 18.72
N GLU A 181 -8.07 -5.04 19.22
CA GLU A 181 -9.17 -4.10 19.02
C GLU A 181 -8.85 -3.13 17.88
N SER A 182 -9.32 -3.45 16.67
CA SER A 182 -9.18 -2.58 15.49
C SER A 182 -10.38 -1.67 15.23
N GLU A 183 -11.43 -1.79 16.05
CA GLU A 183 -12.71 -1.08 15.83
C GLU A 183 -12.55 0.45 15.81
N PRO A 184 -11.79 1.09 16.72
CA PRO A 184 -11.63 2.54 16.71
C PRO A 184 -11.08 3.08 15.37
N LEU A 185 -10.08 2.38 14.80
CA LEU A 185 -9.53 2.74 13.49
C LEU A 185 -10.54 2.50 12.36
N ALA A 186 -11.33 1.44 12.44
CA ALA A 186 -12.37 1.15 11.46
C ALA A 186 -13.45 2.23 11.44
N GLU A 187 -13.95 2.62 12.60
CA GLU A 187 -14.96 3.67 12.78
C GLU A 187 -14.43 5.05 12.33
N TRP A 188 -13.16 5.35 12.62
CA TRP A 188 -12.51 6.57 12.13
C TRP A 188 -12.45 6.59 10.61
N LEU A 189 -12.02 5.49 9.97
CA LEU A 189 -11.98 5.40 8.51
C LEU A 189 -13.36 5.46 7.86
N GLU A 190 -14.37 4.85 8.49
CA GLU A 190 -15.76 4.94 8.03
C GLU A 190 -16.24 6.39 8.03
N THR A 191 -15.98 7.09 9.13
CA THR A 191 -16.40 8.48 9.35
C THR A 191 -15.63 9.47 8.48
N ALA A 192 -14.31 9.32 8.37
CA ALA A 192 -13.44 10.27 7.68
C ALA A 192 -13.38 10.02 6.17
N ILE A 193 -13.57 8.78 5.72
CA ILE A 193 -13.38 8.36 4.32
C ILE A 193 -14.59 7.65 3.74
N HIS A 194 -15.05 6.54 4.34
CA HIS A 194 -15.91 5.59 3.63
C HIS A 194 -17.30 6.16 3.33
N ARG A 195 -17.94 6.77 4.34
CA ARG A 195 -19.30 7.33 4.24
C ARG A 195 -19.44 8.45 3.21
N HIS A 196 -18.34 8.97 2.68
CA HIS A 196 -18.36 10.07 1.73
C HIS A 196 -18.46 9.62 0.28
N GLY A 197 -18.18 8.35 -0.04
CA GLY A 197 -18.20 7.82 -1.40
C GLY A 197 -17.54 8.77 -2.42
N ARG A 198 -18.31 9.25 -3.40
CA ARG A 198 -17.85 10.26 -4.39
C ARG A 198 -18.28 11.70 -4.11
N HIS A 199 -18.74 12.01 -2.91
CA HIS A 199 -19.21 13.36 -2.57
C HIS A 199 -18.10 14.42 -2.74
N TYR A 200 -16.88 14.11 -2.30
CA TYR A 200 -15.73 15.02 -2.40
C TYR A 200 -14.81 14.66 -3.56
N ARG A 201 -14.12 15.66 -4.13
CA ARG A 201 -12.91 15.41 -4.92
C ARG A 201 -11.80 14.87 -4.01
N THR A 202 -10.82 14.17 -4.59
CA THR A 202 -9.82 13.41 -3.81
C THR A 202 -9.02 14.33 -2.89
N GLY A 203 -8.52 15.45 -3.40
CA GLY A 203 -7.79 16.42 -2.57
C GLY A 203 -8.65 16.96 -1.42
N ALA A 204 -9.91 17.31 -1.70
CA ALA A 204 -10.83 17.79 -0.66
C ALA A 204 -11.16 16.71 0.39
N LEU A 205 -11.33 15.46 -0.02
CA LEU A 205 -11.53 14.34 0.90
C LEU A 205 -10.34 14.19 1.85
N ILE A 206 -9.11 14.26 1.30
CA ILE A 206 -7.87 14.13 2.07
C ILE A 206 -7.68 15.30 3.03
N GLU A 207 -7.91 16.53 2.56
CA GLU A 207 -7.83 17.73 3.41
C GLU A 207 -8.85 17.69 4.55
N GLN A 208 -10.09 17.28 4.27
CA GLN A 208 -11.12 17.13 5.29
C GLN A 208 -10.77 16.05 6.32
N ALA A 209 -10.24 14.91 5.86
CA ALA A 209 -9.91 13.80 6.75
C ALA A 209 -8.61 14.00 7.56
N THR A 210 -7.65 14.75 7.03
CA THR A 210 -6.28 14.81 7.60
C THR A 210 -5.83 16.21 7.99
N GLY A 211 -6.63 17.23 7.70
CA GLY A 211 -6.32 18.64 7.98
C GLY A 211 -5.29 19.27 7.05
N ARG A 212 -4.77 18.54 6.06
CA ARG A 212 -3.74 19.02 5.12
C ARG A 212 -3.87 18.39 3.74
N ALA A 213 -3.27 19.04 2.75
CA ALA A 213 -3.21 18.53 1.37
C ALA A 213 -2.48 17.19 1.29
N PHE A 214 -2.67 16.47 0.19
CA PHE A 214 -1.94 15.23 -0.09
C PHE A 214 -0.43 15.50 -0.13
N THR A 215 0.35 14.78 0.67
CA THR A 215 1.80 14.93 0.76
C THR A 215 2.48 13.58 0.98
N VAL A 216 3.76 13.48 0.60
CA VAL A 216 4.59 12.30 0.79
C VAL A 216 5.23 12.23 2.19
N ASP A 217 5.28 13.35 2.92
CA ASP A 217 6.03 13.43 4.18
C ASP A 217 5.63 12.34 5.20
N PRO A 218 4.33 12.05 5.46
CA PRO A 218 3.95 11.00 6.39
C PRO A 218 4.41 9.60 5.96
N PHE A 219 4.54 9.37 4.66
CA PHE A 219 5.06 8.11 4.14
C PHE A 219 6.56 7.97 4.39
N ILE A 220 7.33 9.04 4.14
CA ILE A 220 8.78 9.08 4.44
C ILE A 220 9.02 8.89 5.94
N GLU A 221 8.32 9.66 6.78
CA GLU A 221 8.41 9.51 8.25
C GLU A 221 8.09 8.08 8.71
N TYR A 222 7.08 7.44 8.12
CA TYR A 222 6.70 6.05 8.42
C TYR A 222 7.80 5.05 8.02
N VAL A 223 8.32 5.14 6.79
CA VAL A 223 9.33 4.18 6.32
C VAL A 223 10.67 4.37 7.04
N ASP A 224 11.11 5.61 7.23
CA ASP A 224 12.37 5.92 7.92
C ASP A 224 12.31 5.44 9.37
N GLY A 225 11.20 5.70 10.08
CA GLY A 225 11.01 5.24 11.45
C GLY A 225 10.95 3.72 11.56
N LYS A 226 10.12 3.06 10.72
CA LYS A 226 9.91 1.61 10.78
C LYS A 226 11.16 0.83 10.36
N PHE A 227 11.74 1.16 9.21
CA PHE A 227 12.86 0.42 8.66
C PHE A 227 14.19 0.82 9.31
N GLY A 228 14.33 2.06 9.80
CA GLY A 228 15.42 2.46 10.67
C GLY A 228 15.48 1.61 11.95
N ASP A 229 14.35 1.43 12.65
CA ASP A 229 14.26 0.56 13.84
C ASP A 229 14.52 -0.93 13.51
N LEU A 230 13.89 -1.44 12.44
CA LEU A 230 14.02 -2.85 12.06
C LEU A 230 15.46 -3.26 11.74
N TYR A 231 16.18 -2.40 11.01
CA TYR A 231 17.52 -2.69 10.49
C TYR A 231 18.66 -2.04 11.29
N GLY A 232 18.34 -1.20 12.28
CA GLY A 232 19.34 -0.52 13.12
C GLY A 232 20.21 0.46 12.33
N ILE A 233 19.60 1.19 11.39
CA ILE A 233 20.28 2.16 10.53
C ILE A 233 19.80 3.58 10.83
N GLU A 234 20.72 4.54 10.78
CA GLU A 234 20.37 5.97 10.80
C GLU A 234 19.90 6.38 9.40
N VAL A 235 18.73 7.02 9.34
CA VAL A 235 18.09 7.51 8.12
C VAL A 235 18.01 9.03 8.14
#